data_AF-A0A501WH72-F1
#
_entry.id   AF-A0A501WH72-F1
#
_cell.length_a   1.000
_cell.length_b   1.000
_cell.length_c   1.000
_cell.angle_alpha   90.00
_cell.angle_beta   90.00
_cell.angle_gamma   90.00
#
_symmetry.space_group_name_H-M   'P 1'
#
loop_
_entity.id
_entity.type
_entity.pdbx_description
1 polymer ?
#
loop_
_entity_poly.entity_id
_entity_poly.type
_entity_poly.pdbx_seq_one_letter_code
_entity_poly.pdbx_strand_id
1 'polypeptide(L)' 'MEYQIHIDTSGWHYKHWVGTFYPAGTSQREFTGYYTRLFRTVEINNSFCELPLP' A
#
# COMPACT_ATOMS: atom_id res chain seq x y z
N MET A 1 0.66 -19.49 24.36
CA MET A 1 0.54 -19.17 22.92
C MET A 1 0.77 -17.69 22.78
N GLU A 2 1.76 -17.29 21.98
CA GLU A 2 1.96 -15.88 21.65
C GLU A 2 1.15 -15.58 20.39
N TYR A 3 0.39 -14.49 20.41
CA TYR A 3 -0.37 -14.04 19.24
C TYR A 3 0.52 -13.11 18.42
N GLN A 4 0.62 -13.39 17.12
CA GLN A 4 1.33 -12.53 16.18
C GLN A 4 0.33 -11.55 15.55
N ILE A 5 0.45 -10.27 15.92
CA ILE A 5 -0.42 -9.19 15.43
C ILE A 5 0.34 -8.42 14.35
N HIS A 6 -0.33 -8.19 13.21
CA HIS A 6 0.17 -7.36 12.12
C HIS A 6 -0.73 -6.13 11.95
N ILE A 7 -0.11 -4.98 11.71
CA ILE A 7 -0.78 -3.71 11.41
C ILE A 7 -0.31 -3.29 10.03
N ASP A 8 -1.23 -2.88 9.17
CA ASP A 8 -0.96 -2.41 7.81
C ASP A 8 -2.08 -1.48 7.29
N THR A 9 -2.03 -1.16 5.99
CA THR A 9 -3.01 -0.32 5.31
C THR A 9 -3.74 -1.07 4.20
N SER A 10 -4.93 -0.59 3.84
CA SER A 10 -5.72 -1.06 2.70
C SER A 10 -5.15 -0.56 1.36
N GLY A 11 -3.96 -1.05 1.00
CA GLY A 11 -3.19 -0.62 -0.16
C GLY A 11 -2.07 0.36 0.20
N TRP A 12 -1.13 0.57 -0.72
CA TRP A 12 0.05 1.43 -0.49
C TRP A 12 0.40 2.34 -1.68
N HIS A 13 -0.12 2.08 -2.88
CA HIS A 13 0.32 2.76 -4.09
C HIS A 13 -0.43 4.07 -4.36
N TYR A 14 -0.32 5.04 -3.45
CA TYR A 14 -1.06 6.31 -3.51
C TYR A 14 -0.15 7.51 -3.76
N LYS A 15 -0.34 8.24 -4.88
CA LYS A 15 0.50 9.42 -5.18
C LYS A 15 0.37 10.55 -4.16
N HIS A 16 -0.81 10.71 -3.55
CA HIS A 16 -1.07 11.76 -2.55
C HIS A 16 -0.38 11.48 -1.20
N TRP A 17 0.23 10.31 -1.02
CA TRP A 17 1.06 10.00 0.14
C TRP A 17 2.47 10.60 0.04
N VAL A 18 2.88 11.10 -1.14
CA VAL A 18 4.15 11.81 -1.30
C VAL A 18 4.09 13.16 -0.58
N GLY A 19 5.02 13.37 0.34
CA GLY A 19 5.10 14.54 1.22
C GLY A 19 4.45 14.34 2.60
N THR A 20 3.62 13.31 2.79
CA THR A 20 2.98 12.99 4.08
C THR A 20 3.50 11.69 4.67
N PHE A 21 3.53 10.62 3.88
CA PHE A 21 4.03 9.31 4.27
C PHE A 21 5.32 8.94 3.54
N TYR A 22 5.36 9.17 2.21
CA TYR A 22 6.59 9.05 1.42
C TYR A 22 7.36 10.38 1.45
N PRO A 23 8.70 10.35 1.51
CA PRO A 23 9.52 11.55 1.38
C PRO A 23 9.18 12.34 0.11
N ALA A 24 9.31 13.67 0.18
CA ALA A 24 9.09 14.52 -0.99
C ALA A 24 10.01 14.10 -2.16
N GLY A 25 9.44 13.99 -3.36
CA GLY A 25 10.17 13.56 -4.56
C GLY A 25 10.27 12.04 -4.75
N THR A 26 9.74 11.21 -3.84
CA THR A 26 9.71 9.76 -4.02
C THR A 26 8.96 9.38 -5.29
N SER A 27 9.58 8.59 -6.16
CA SER A 27 8.95 8.07 -7.36
C SER A 27 8.04 6.87 -7.03
N GLN A 28 6.99 6.66 -7.83
CA GLN A 28 6.07 5.52 -7.66
C GLN A 28 6.78 4.16 -7.65
N ARG A 29 7.89 4.01 -8.39
CA ARG A 29 8.69 2.78 -8.42
C ARG A 29 9.33 2.45 -7.06
N GLU A 30 9.54 3.47 -6.22
CA GLU A 30 10.15 3.34 -4.90
C GLU A 30 9.12 3.09 -3.79
N PHE A 31 7.82 3.29 -4.06
CA PHE A 31 6.77 3.20 -3.02
C PHE A 31 6.76 1.85 -2.32
N THR A 32 6.83 0.76 -3.08
CA THR A 32 6.87 -0.61 -2.51
C THR A 32 8.11 -0.79 -1.64
N GLY A 33 9.28 -0.38 -2.13
CA GLY A 33 10.54 -0.50 -1.39
C GLY A 33 10.61 0.36 -0.13
N TYR A 34 9.88 1.47 -0.09
CA TYR A 34 9.72 2.29 1.11
C TYR A 34 8.72 1.67 2.08
N TYR A 35 7.55 1.27 1.58
CA TYR A 35 6.46 0.72 2.39
C TYR A 35 6.89 -0.55 3.15
N THR A 36 7.63 -1.46 2.50
CA THR A 36 8.10 -2.72 3.12
C THR A 36 9.14 -2.52 4.22
N ARG A 37 9.71 -1.32 4.36
CA ARG A 37 10.60 -0.98 5.49
C ARG A 37 9.82 -0.71 6.77
N LEU A 38 8.54 -0.34 6.64
CA LEU A 38 7.68 0.06 7.76
C LEU A 38 6.66 -1.03 8.11
N PHE A 39 6.07 -1.66 7.09
CA PHE A 39 5.03 -2.67 7.25
C PHE A 39 5.44 -4.00 6.61
N ARG A 40 5.05 -5.10 7.26
CA ARG A 40 5.32 -6.47 6.78
C ARG A 40 4.19 -7.03 5.92
N THR A 41 3.01 -6.45 6.03
CA THR A 41 1.78 -6.89 5.38
C THR A 41 1.08 -5.69 4.76
N VAL A 42 0.14 -5.95 3.87
CA VAL A 42 -0.73 -4.95 3.27
C VAL A 42 -1.98 -5.65 2.78
N GLU A 43 -3.14 -5.03 2.98
CA GLU A 43 -4.38 -5.54 2.42
C GLU A 43 -4.50 -5.10 0.95
N ILE A 44 -4.83 -6.04 0.08
CA ILE A 44 -5.00 -5.78 -1.36
C ILE A 44 -6.47 -5.89 -1.72
N ASN A 45 -7.09 -4.74 -1.99
CA ASN A 45 -8.47 -4.64 -2.46
C ASN A 45 -8.53 -4.50 -3.99
N ASN A 46 -8.01 -5.48 -4.71
CA ASN A 46 -8.15 -5.51 -6.17
C ASN A 46 -9.52 -6.12 -6.52
N SER A 47 -10.58 -5.32 -6.37
CA SER A 47 -11.89 -5.68 -6.90
C SER A 47 -11.78 -5.65 -8.42
N PHE A 48 -11.81 -6.84 -9.04
CA PHE A 48 -12.06 -6.99 -10.47
C PHE A 48 -13.48 -6.51 -10.79
N CYS A 49 -13.74 -5.20 -10.72
CA CYS A 49 -14.98 -4.63 -11.22
C CYS A 49 -14.76 -4.14 -12.65
N GLU A 50 -14.45 -5.08 -13.55
CA GLU A 50 -15.01 -4.97 -14.89
C GLU A 50 -16.41 -5.54 -14.82
N LEU A 51 -17.40 -4.68 -14.56
CA LEU A 51 -18.76 -5.04 -14.98
C LEU A 51 -18.76 -4.95 -16.52
N PRO A 52 -19.11 -6.04 -17.24
CA PRO A 52 -19.18 -5.99 -18.68
C PRO A 52 -20.17 -4.89 -19.11
N LEU A 53 -19.78 -4.11 -20.13
CA LEU A 53 -20.73 -3.26 -20.85
C LEU A 53 -21.75 -4.19 -21.55
N PRO A 54 -23.03 -3.78 -21.63
CA PRO A 54 -24.12 -4.62 -22.12
C PRO A 54 -23.89 -5.18 -23.53
#